data_AF-A0A7X7FNN9-F1
#
_entry.id   AF-A0A7X7FNN9-F1
#
_cell.length_a   1.000
_cell.length_b   1.000
_cell.length_c   1.000
_cell.angle_alpha   90.00
_cell.angle_beta   90.00
_cell.angle_gamma   90.00
#
_symmetry.space_group_name_H-M   'P 1'
#
loop_
_entity.id
_entity.type
_entity.pdbx_description
1 polymer ?
#
loop_
_entity_poly.entity_id
_entity_poly.type
_entity_poly.pdbx_seq_one_letter_code
_entity_poly.pdbx_strand_id
1 'polypeptide(L)'
;MVKDDTPNLDPLILERNLAALREVDPELARQLTDLPDPAGPPPIIARTRDGRLSFRLTRPDGSLGWFGRTSIPGVRAAALLDRFDAGRANVFFPGTAEGTEIEMLLHRLGHHRAIFVWEPETAHLKLTLRLHDLSGALLAKRLVLIAGPSEQLADALCRWLAKNPGHLCPNQMMMFPWQAPADIAPIRLAVEQAYQRTERDRQTALAQVHDRWRTTRRPQGTATADAPTHLLILALHAVDEVWCTADALASAATKLGWQATIADIRSPGDMHSLARALRVHDSPHGPATLSILLDVVREQVADVLPAEIPTVCWLSHRADAFHRARQEPVAVTAPELAATALAAGIDQKRLSVCPPPCLTPVAPDSVEHERPVDVVMITDTGPIDAAALAPRLPSYAQIWKAAADLLSAQIETFTTDQAEAILSRTEEKARARIDEP
;
A
#
# COMPACT_ATOMS: atom_id res chain seq x y z
N MET A 1 -11.94 -10.60 46.36
CA MET A 1 -12.49 -9.43 45.65
C MET A 1 -12.25 -9.64 44.17
N VAL A 2 -13.25 -10.14 43.44
CA VAL A 2 -13.20 -10.17 41.98
C VAL A 2 -13.40 -8.72 41.55
N LYS A 3 -12.35 -8.11 40.98
CA LYS A 3 -12.47 -6.78 40.38
C LYS A 3 -13.60 -6.84 39.36
N ASP A 4 -14.51 -5.89 39.44
CA ASP A 4 -15.61 -5.70 38.50
C ASP A 4 -15.00 -5.32 37.14
N ASP A 5 -14.50 -6.34 36.41
CA ASP A 5 -13.86 -6.19 35.09
C ASP A 5 -14.96 -6.15 34.03
N THR A 6 -15.91 -5.24 34.21
CA THR A 6 -16.95 -4.98 33.23
C THR A 6 -16.26 -4.47 31.96
N PRO A 7 -16.34 -5.20 30.84
CA PRO A 7 -15.65 -4.82 29.63
C PRO A 7 -16.21 -3.50 29.09
N ASN A 8 -15.34 -2.52 28.89
CA ASN A 8 -15.70 -1.20 28.36
C ASN A 8 -14.97 -0.93 27.04
N LEU A 9 -15.66 -0.32 26.09
CA LEU A 9 -15.07 0.12 24.82
C LEU A 9 -14.52 1.52 24.97
N ASP A 10 -13.46 1.85 24.23
CA ASP A 10 -12.99 3.21 24.09
C ASP A 10 -13.99 4.01 23.24
N PRO A 11 -14.72 4.99 23.80
CA PRO A 11 -15.70 5.77 23.05
C PRO A 11 -15.07 6.59 21.92
N LEU A 12 -13.77 6.93 22.02
CA LEU A 12 -13.06 7.72 21.02
C LEU A 12 -12.82 6.96 19.72
N ILE A 13 -12.89 5.63 19.72
CA ILE A 13 -12.70 4.82 18.51
C ILE A 13 -13.78 5.14 17.48
N LEU A 14 -15.05 5.13 17.89
CA LEU A 14 -16.16 5.44 16.98
C LEU A 14 -16.09 6.88 16.49
N GLU A 15 -15.73 7.82 17.36
CA GLU A 15 -15.61 9.24 16.98
C GLU A 15 -14.53 9.47 15.92
N ARG A 16 -13.35 8.86 16.09
CA ARG A 16 -12.26 8.90 15.09
C ARG A 16 -12.68 8.32 13.75
N ASN A 17 -13.34 7.16 13.78
CA ASN A 17 -13.86 6.52 12.56
C ASN A 17 -14.91 7.37 11.84
N LEU A 18 -15.85 7.97 12.59
CA LEU A 18 -16.86 8.85 12.01
C LEU A 18 -16.25 10.16 11.48
N ALA A 19 -15.23 10.71 12.16
CA ALA A 19 -14.49 11.86 11.66
C ALA A 19 -13.82 11.55 10.32
N ALA A 20 -13.10 10.43 10.22
CA ALA A 20 -12.50 9.95 8.98
C ALA A 20 -13.56 9.78 7.86
N LEU A 21 -14.70 9.15 8.17
CA LEU A 21 -15.78 8.99 7.21
C LEU A 21 -16.38 10.31 6.76
N ARG A 22 -16.49 11.34 7.61
CA ARG A 22 -17.00 12.66 7.19
C ARG A 22 -16.13 13.28 6.08
N GLU A 23 -14.83 13.02 6.08
CA GLU A 23 -13.92 13.51 5.05
C GLU A 23 -14.03 12.74 3.73
N VAL A 24 -14.20 11.41 3.80
CA VAL A 24 -14.13 10.55 2.60
C VAL A 24 -15.49 10.13 2.04
N ASP A 25 -16.50 9.97 2.90
CA ASP A 25 -17.88 9.62 2.58
C ASP A 25 -18.86 10.25 3.59
N PRO A 26 -19.13 11.57 3.46
CA PRO A 26 -19.96 12.31 4.41
C PRO A 26 -21.40 11.78 4.52
N GLU A 27 -21.91 11.17 3.45
CA GLU A 27 -23.27 10.63 3.44
C GLU A 27 -23.35 9.36 4.29
N LEU A 28 -22.40 8.43 4.15
CA LEU A 28 -22.35 7.26 5.02
C LEU A 28 -22.09 7.64 6.49
N ALA A 29 -21.21 8.63 6.74
CA ALA A 29 -20.95 9.12 8.09
C ALA A 29 -22.22 9.66 8.76
N ARG A 30 -23.02 10.41 8.00
CA ARG A 30 -24.32 10.95 8.45
C ARG A 30 -25.30 9.81 8.74
N GLN A 31 -25.45 8.86 7.82
CA GLN A 31 -26.31 7.69 8.03
C GLN A 31 -25.96 6.91 9.30
N LEU A 32 -24.66 6.68 9.56
CA LEU A 32 -24.20 6.00 10.77
C LEU A 32 -24.43 6.80 12.06
N THR A 33 -24.32 8.13 11.97
CA THR A 33 -24.58 9.03 13.10
C THR A 33 -26.06 9.03 13.45
N ASP A 34 -26.92 9.17 12.43
CA ASP A 34 -28.37 9.29 12.55
C ASP A 34 -29.09 7.94 12.76
N LEU A 35 -28.35 6.82 12.75
CA LEU A 35 -28.90 5.49 12.98
C LEU A 35 -29.67 5.46 14.30
N PRO A 36 -30.96 5.12 14.29
CA PRO A 36 -31.75 5.00 15.50
C PRO A 36 -31.18 3.89 16.38
N ASP A 37 -31.43 3.99 17.68
CA ASP A 37 -31.17 2.87 18.58
C ASP A 37 -31.96 1.65 18.11
N PRO A 38 -31.35 0.44 18.15
CA PRO A 38 -32.03 -0.77 17.69
C PRO A 38 -33.34 -0.96 18.47
N ALA A 39 -34.42 -1.30 17.76
CA ALA A 39 -35.72 -1.57 18.37
C ALA A 39 -35.72 -2.82 19.29
N GLY A 40 -34.67 -3.64 19.20
CA GLY A 40 -34.44 -4.80 20.04
C GLY A 40 -33.52 -4.54 21.24
N PRO A 41 -33.19 -5.57 22.03
CA PRO A 41 -32.24 -5.44 23.12
C PRO A 41 -30.90 -4.88 22.63
N PRO A 42 -30.26 -3.98 23.39
CA PRO A 42 -28.99 -3.40 22.98
C PRO A 42 -27.91 -4.49 22.89
N PRO A 43 -26.93 -4.34 21.99
CA PRO A 43 -25.75 -5.20 21.94
C PRO A 43 -25.04 -5.26 23.29
N ILE A 44 -24.72 -6.46 23.76
CA ILE A 44 -24.04 -6.67 25.06
C ILE A 44 -22.55 -6.83 24.80
N ILE A 45 -21.72 -5.97 25.40
CA ILE A 45 -20.26 -6.09 25.29
C ILE A 45 -19.79 -7.29 26.12
N ALA A 46 -18.92 -8.12 25.55
CA ALA A 46 -18.33 -9.26 26.24
C ALA A 46 -16.90 -9.54 25.77
N ARG A 47 -16.06 -10.08 26.66
CA ARG A 47 -14.76 -10.65 26.27
C ARG A 47 -14.96 -11.97 25.52
N THR A 48 -14.29 -12.11 24.39
CA THR A 48 -14.23 -13.35 23.61
C THR A 48 -13.26 -14.34 24.27
N ARG A 49 -13.29 -15.61 23.84
CA ARG A 49 -12.42 -16.67 24.39
C ARG A 49 -10.93 -16.48 24.04
N ASP A 50 -10.62 -15.69 23.03
CA ASP A 50 -9.26 -15.28 22.67
C ASP A 50 -8.88 -13.90 23.26
N GLY A 51 -9.65 -13.40 24.25
CA GLY A 51 -9.29 -12.24 25.06
C GLY A 51 -9.65 -10.86 24.47
N ARG A 52 -10.16 -10.81 23.24
CA ARG A 52 -10.64 -9.57 22.59
C ARG A 52 -12.01 -9.13 23.13
N LEU A 53 -12.42 -7.91 22.80
CA LEU A 53 -13.78 -7.43 23.03
C LEU A 53 -14.64 -7.67 21.79
N SER A 54 -15.91 -8.02 22.00
CA SER A 54 -16.90 -8.10 20.93
C SER A 54 -18.30 -7.90 21.50
N PHE A 55 -19.33 -8.01 20.65
CA PHE A 55 -20.72 -7.93 21.05
C PHE A 55 -21.41 -9.28 21.03
N ARG A 56 -22.37 -9.44 21.94
CA ARG A 56 -23.41 -10.46 21.90
C ARG A 56 -24.70 -9.81 21.42
N LEU A 57 -25.28 -10.37 20.36
CA LEU A 57 -26.50 -9.88 19.73
C LEU A 57 -27.65 -10.85 20.00
N THR A 58 -28.81 -10.30 20.33
CA THR A 58 -30.05 -11.08 20.47
C THR A 58 -30.56 -11.46 19.07
N ARG A 59 -30.72 -12.76 18.86
CA ARG A 59 -31.26 -13.33 17.61
C ARG A 59 -32.80 -13.33 17.61
N PRO A 60 -33.44 -13.54 16.45
CA PRO A 60 -34.90 -13.61 16.37
C PRO A 60 -35.55 -14.67 17.27
N ASP A 61 -34.83 -15.74 17.58
CA ASP A 61 -35.26 -16.80 18.52
C ASP A 61 -35.05 -16.45 20.01
N GLY A 62 -34.58 -15.23 20.30
CA GLY A 62 -34.26 -14.76 21.65
C GLY A 62 -32.90 -15.24 22.17
N SER A 63 -32.17 -16.09 21.44
CA SER A 63 -30.86 -16.56 21.86
C SER A 63 -29.77 -15.50 21.64
N LEU A 64 -28.71 -15.56 22.45
CA LEU A 64 -27.55 -14.69 22.26
C LEU A 64 -26.55 -15.33 21.29
N GLY A 65 -26.23 -14.62 20.21
CA GLY A 65 -25.17 -14.94 19.26
C GLY A 65 -23.97 -14.01 19.41
N TRP A 66 -22.78 -14.45 19.00
CA TRP A 66 -21.64 -13.54 18.86
C TRP A 66 -21.80 -12.70 17.59
N PHE A 67 -21.48 -11.42 17.68
CA PHE A 67 -21.24 -10.58 16.49
C PHE A 67 -20.09 -11.19 15.69
N GLY A 68 -20.24 -11.25 14.37
CA GLY A 68 -19.37 -12.05 13.51
C GLY A 68 -19.44 -13.56 13.71
N ARG A 69 -20.40 -14.12 14.46
CA ARG A 69 -20.65 -15.57 14.60
C ARG A 69 -19.53 -16.41 15.24
N THR A 70 -18.56 -15.81 15.94
CA THR A 70 -17.49 -16.56 16.61
C THR A 70 -17.16 -16.01 17.99
N SER A 71 -16.73 -16.88 18.89
CA SER A 71 -16.18 -16.51 20.19
C SER A 71 -14.65 -16.37 20.19
N ILE A 72 -13.99 -16.57 19.04
CA ILE A 72 -12.53 -16.53 18.86
C ILE A 72 -12.16 -15.77 17.56
N PRO A 73 -12.55 -14.49 17.41
CA PRO A 73 -12.39 -13.74 16.17
C PRO A 73 -10.95 -13.64 15.69
N GLY A 74 -9.96 -13.44 16.57
CA GLY A 74 -8.55 -13.35 16.22
C GLY A 74 -8.00 -14.66 15.67
N VAL A 75 -8.29 -15.78 16.34
CA VAL A 75 -7.85 -17.11 15.88
C VAL A 75 -8.48 -17.46 14.53
N ARG A 76 -9.78 -17.17 14.36
CA ARG A 76 -10.48 -17.42 13.09
C ARG A 76 -9.89 -16.55 11.97
N ALA A 77 -9.72 -15.25 12.21
CA ALA A 77 -9.23 -14.32 11.20
C ALA A 77 -7.82 -14.70 10.74
N ALA A 78 -6.91 -15.05 11.67
CA ALA A 78 -5.59 -15.58 11.34
C ALA A 78 -5.70 -16.80 10.43
N ALA A 79 -6.45 -17.82 10.83
CA ALA A 79 -6.60 -19.06 10.07
C ALA A 79 -7.24 -18.86 8.69
N LEU A 80 -8.17 -17.90 8.55
CA LEU A 80 -8.77 -17.55 7.26
C LEU A 80 -7.78 -16.82 6.36
N LEU A 81 -7.08 -15.82 6.89
CA LEU A 81 -6.15 -15.01 6.12
C LEU A 81 -4.89 -15.77 5.71
N ASP A 82 -4.48 -16.78 6.48
CA ASP A 82 -3.35 -17.65 6.12
C ASP A 82 -3.66 -18.55 4.91
N ARG A 83 -4.95 -18.78 4.63
CA ARG A 83 -5.42 -19.55 3.46
C ARG A 83 -5.90 -18.67 2.32
N PHE A 84 -6.03 -17.36 2.56
CA PHE A 84 -6.55 -16.42 1.60
C PHE A 84 -5.42 -15.79 0.80
N ASP A 85 -5.33 -16.13 -0.48
CA ASP A 85 -4.41 -15.45 -1.40
C ASP A 85 -5.07 -14.16 -1.92
N ALA A 86 -4.64 -13.03 -1.37
CA ALA A 86 -5.09 -11.73 -1.85
C ALA A 86 -4.50 -11.38 -3.24
N GLY A 87 -3.46 -12.06 -3.71
CA GLY A 87 -2.76 -11.75 -4.95
C GLY A 87 -2.19 -10.32 -4.96
N ARG A 88 -2.38 -9.58 -6.07
CA ARG A 88 -1.91 -8.19 -6.24
C ARG A 88 -3.04 -7.14 -6.30
N ALA A 89 -4.29 -7.52 -6.02
CA ALA A 89 -5.46 -6.71 -6.33
C ALA A 89 -6.21 -6.14 -5.12
N ASN A 90 -7.20 -5.28 -5.34
CA ASN A 90 -8.09 -4.90 -4.25
C ASN A 90 -8.97 -6.10 -3.84
N VAL A 91 -9.31 -6.15 -2.55
CA VAL A 91 -10.06 -7.26 -1.95
C VAL A 91 -11.48 -6.81 -1.62
N PHE A 92 -12.46 -7.67 -1.85
CA PHE A 92 -13.86 -7.45 -1.51
C PHE A 92 -14.31 -8.37 -0.37
N PHE A 93 -15.06 -7.82 0.57
CA PHE A 93 -15.65 -8.49 1.72
C PHE A 93 -17.18 -8.40 1.64
N PRO A 94 -17.88 -9.53 1.46
CA PRO A 94 -19.33 -9.61 1.52
C PRO A 94 -19.78 -9.68 2.99
N GLY A 95 -19.67 -8.57 3.70
CA GLY A 95 -20.00 -8.41 5.11
C GLY A 95 -18.79 -8.02 5.95
N THR A 96 -19.06 -7.36 7.07
CA THR A 96 -18.04 -6.96 8.05
C THR A 96 -17.62 -8.10 8.96
N ALA A 97 -18.49 -9.10 9.14
CA ALA A 97 -18.45 -10.05 10.24
C ALA A 97 -18.40 -9.35 11.60
N GLU A 98 -17.20 -9.11 12.11
CA GLU A 98 -16.96 -8.32 13.33
C GLU A 98 -15.89 -7.23 13.14
N GLY A 99 -15.04 -7.36 12.11
CA GLY A 99 -14.00 -6.40 11.77
C GLY A 99 -12.57 -6.94 11.86
N THR A 100 -12.33 -7.98 12.66
CA THR A 100 -10.96 -8.49 12.88
C THR A 100 -10.24 -8.92 11.58
N GLU A 101 -10.92 -9.57 10.64
CA GLU A 101 -10.30 -9.91 9.34
C GLU A 101 -9.90 -8.68 8.51
N ILE A 102 -10.68 -7.60 8.58
CA ILE A 102 -10.40 -6.35 7.86
C ILE A 102 -9.15 -5.69 8.45
N GLU A 103 -9.11 -5.54 9.78
CA GLU A 103 -7.96 -4.98 10.52
C GLU A 103 -6.68 -5.75 10.20
N MET A 104 -6.70 -7.08 10.34
CA MET A 104 -5.52 -7.92 10.09
C MET A 104 -5.07 -7.89 8.63
N LEU A 105 -6.00 -7.87 7.68
CA LEU A 105 -5.65 -7.84 6.26
C LEU A 105 -5.10 -6.47 5.84
N LEU A 106 -5.56 -5.35 6.41
CA LEU A 106 -5.00 -4.02 6.13
C LEU A 106 -3.49 -3.92 6.45
N HIS A 107 -3.03 -4.66 7.48
CA HIS A 107 -1.61 -4.76 7.82
C HIS A 107 -0.81 -5.64 6.87
N ARG A 108 -1.44 -6.65 6.24
CA ARG A 108 -0.78 -7.56 5.27
C ARG A 108 -0.76 -6.99 3.85
N LEU A 109 -1.72 -6.14 3.50
CA LEU A 109 -1.80 -5.53 2.18
C LEU A 109 -0.83 -4.35 2.04
N GLY A 110 -0.24 -4.19 0.86
CA GLY A 110 0.52 -2.98 0.52
C GLY A 110 -0.33 -1.70 0.60
N HIS A 111 0.33 -0.56 0.80
CA HIS A 111 -0.35 0.75 0.94
C HIS A 111 -1.19 1.15 -0.27
N HIS A 112 -0.82 0.68 -1.46
CA HIS A 112 -1.51 0.92 -2.72
C HIS A 112 -2.76 0.05 -2.94
N ARG A 113 -3.14 -0.79 -1.97
CA ARG A 113 -4.29 -1.70 -2.06
C ARG A 113 -5.37 -1.33 -1.07
N ALA A 114 -6.61 -1.55 -1.49
CA ALA A 114 -7.81 -1.28 -0.71
C ALA A 114 -8.63 -2.55 -0.46
N ILE A 115 -9.35 -2.53 0.66
CA ILE A 115 -10.40 -3.47 1.02
C ILE A 115 -11.74 -2.76 0.83
N PHE A 116 -12.62 -3.37 0.04
CA PHE A 116 -14.00 -2.96 -0.13
C PHE A 116 -14.87 -3.87 0.73
N VAL A 117 -15.67 -3.30 1.61
CA VAL A 117 -16.57 -4.03 2.48
C VAL A 117 -17.98 -3.62 2.14
N TRP A 118 -18.79 -4.58 1.70
CA TRP A 118 -20.23 -4.37 1.60
C TRP A 118 -20.90 -4.96 2.83
N GLU A 119 -21.71 -4.17 3.52
CA GLU A 119 -22.51 -4.63 4.64
C GLU A 119 -23.96 -4.17 4.44
N PRO A 120 -24.92 -5.10 4.27
CA PRO A 120 -26.30 -4.71 4.07
C PRO A 120 -26.87 -3.96 5.28
N GLU A 121 -26.45 -4.33 6.49
CA GLU A 121 -26.99 -3.76 7.73
C GLU A 121 -26.07 -2.71 8.32
N THR A 122 -26.46 -1.44 8.16
CA THR A 122 -25.69 -0.28 8.64
C THR A 122 -25.40 -0.33 10.15
N ALA A 123 -26.27 -0.98 10.93
CA ALA A 123 -26.03 -1.21 12.36
C ALA A 123 -24.78 -2.07 12.62
N HIS A 124 -24.51 -3.10 11.80
CA HIS A 124 -23.30 -3.92 11.92
C HIS A 124 -22.04 -3.13 11.56
N LEU A 125 -22.10 -2.23 10.56
CA LEU A 125 -21.00 -1.30 10.29
C LEU A 125 -20.70 -0.44 11.52
N LYS A 126 -21.72 0.15 12.16
CA LYS A 126 -21.54 0.97 13.36
C LYS A 126 -20.91 0.18 14.52
N LEU A 127 -21.28 -1.09 14.70
CA LEU A 127 -20.67 -1.96 15.70
C LEU A 127 -19.21 -2.28 15.38
N THR A 128 -18.90 -2.59 14.12
CA THR A 128 -17.51 -2.81 13.67
C THR A 128 -16.64 -1.58 13.94
N LEU A 129 -17.15 -0.39 13.60
CA LEU A 129 -16.48 0.89 13.85
C LEU A 129 -16.41 1.29 15.33
N ARG A 130 -17.08 0.57 16.24
CA ARG A 130 -16.90 0.71 17.68
C ARG A 130 -15.81 -0.20 18.25
N LEU A 131 -15.48 -1.29 17.54
CA LEU A 131 -14.52 -2.30 17.99
C LEU A 131 -13.11 -1.99 17.51
N HIS A 132 -12.97 -1.47 16.29
CA HIS A 132 -11.67 -1.28 15.63
C HIS A 132 -11.44 0.17 15.26
N ASP A 133 -10.26 0.72 15.55
CA ASP A 133 -9.83 2.00 15.00
C ASP A 133 -9.36 1.80 13.56
N LEU A 134 -10.24 2.15 12.63
CA LEU A 134 -10.03 2.03 11.18
C LEU A 134 -9.85 3.41 10.53
N SER A 135 -9.72 4.46 11.34
CA SER A 135 -9.75 5.85 10.88
C SER A 135 -8.65 6.15 9.87
N GLY A 136 -7.41 5.71 10.12
CA GLY A 136 -6.29 5.86 9.19
C GLY A 136 -6.51 5.15 7.85
N ALA A 137 -7.10 3.94 7.86
CA ALA A 137 -7.41 3.20 6.65
C ALA A 137 -8.54 3.84 5.85
N LEU A 138 -9.55 4.41 6.52
CA LEU A 138 -10.65 5.16 5.91
C LEU A 138 -10.14 6.44 5.25
N LEU A 139 -9.36 7.26 5.96
CA LEU A 139 -8.76 8.50 5.42
C LEU A 139 -7.87 8.23 4.20
N ALA A 140 -7.03 7.19 4.29
CA ALA A 140 -6.18 6.77 3.17
C ALA A 140 -6.96 6.09 2.03
N LYS A 141 -8.30 5.95 2.15
CA LYS A 141 -9.17 5.21 1.22
C LYS A 141 -8.67 3.80 0.93
N ARG A 142 -8.01 3.18 1.92
CA ARG A 142 -7.61 1.77 1.94
C ARG A 142 -8.72 0.89 2.48
N LEU A 143 -9.67 1.45 3.21
CA LEU A 143 -10.92 0.81 3.56
C LEU A 143 -12.08 1.59 2.92
N VAL A 144 -12.89 0.89 2.13
CA VAL A 144 -14.07 1.44 1.48
C VAL A 144 -15.29 0.69 2.01
N LEU A 145 -16.21 1.41 2.66
CA LEU A 145 -17.42 0.84 3.23
C LEU A 145 -18.61 1.14 2.32
N ILE A 146 -19.40 0.12 2.02
CA ILE A 146 -20.59 0.22 1.17
C ILE A 146 -21.76 -0.36 1.95
N ALA A 147 -22.73 0.49 2.26
CA ALA A 147 -23.94 0.09 2.98
C ALA A 147 -25.13 -0.07 2.02
N GLY A 148 -26.09 -0.91 2.41
CA GLY A 148 -27.39 -1.01 1.76
C GLY A 148 -27.62 -2.34 1.01
N PRO A 149 -28.80 -2.48 0.38
CA PRO A 149 -29.25 -3.76 -0.17
C PRO A 149 -28.40 -4.19 -1.38
N SER A 150 -28.29 -5.50 -1.60
CA SER A 150 -27.42 -6.10 -2.62
C SER A 150 -27.75 -5.63 -4.05
N GLU A 151 -29.02 -5.32 -4.31
CA GLU A 151 -29.53 -4.84 -5.59
C GLU A 151 -28.93 -3.49 -5.99
N GLN A 152 -28.47 -2.71 -5.02
CA GLN A 152 -27.85 -1.39 -5.23
C GLN A 152 -26.32 -1.44 -5.18
N LEU A 153 -25.72 -2.60 -4.90
CA LEU A 153 -24.27 -2.74 -4.71
C LEU A 153 -23.49 -2.33 -5.97
N ALA A 154 -23.92 -2.77 -7.15
CA ALA A 154 -23.24 -2.45 -8.41
C ALA A 154 -23.23 -0.93 -8.67
N ASP A 155 -24.36 -0.26 -8.49
CA ASP A 155 -24.47 1.19 -8.66
C ASP A 155 -23.74 1.97 -7.56
N ALA A 156 -23.72 1.48 -6.31
CA ALA A 156 -22.92 2.07 -5.24
C ALA A 156 -21.42 2.00 -5.55
N LEU A 157 -20.93 0.84 -5.98
CA LEU A 157 -19.54 0.66 -6.43
C LEU A 157 -19.19 1.59 -7.61
N CYS A 158 -20.04 1.63 -8.64
CA CYS A 158 -19.81 2.50 -9.80
C CYS A 158 -19.76 3.98 -9.39
N ARG A 159 -20.71 4.45 -8.58
CA ARG A 159 -20.72 5.84 -8.09
C ARG A 159 -19.47 6.17 -7.28
N TRP A 160 -19.02 5.25 -6.44
CA TRP A 160 -17.82 5.45 -5.64
C TRP A 160 -16.56 5.47 -6.50
N LEU A 161 -16.42 4.54 -7.44
CA LEU A 161 -15.28 4.43 -8.35
C LEU A 161 -15.21 5.58 -9.37
N ALA A 162 -16.36 6.15 -9.77
CA ALA A 162 -16.42 7.35 -10.60
C ALA A 162 -15.86 8.58 -9.88
N LYS A 163 -16.09 8.70 -8.56
CA LYS A 163 -15.51 9.77 -7.72
C LYS A 163 -14.03 9.54 -7.39
N ASN A 164 -13.55 8.31 -7.52
CA ASN A 164 -12.19 7.89 -7.19
C ASN A 164 -11.56 7.18 -8.40
N PRO A 165 -11.25 7.92 -9.48
CA PRO A 165 -10.89 7.34 -10.78
C PRO A 165 -9.61 6.50 -10.77
N GLY A 166 -8.77 6.64 -9.74
CA GLY A 166 -7.54 5.86 -9.59
C GLY A 166 -7.69 4.53 -8.87
N HIS A 167 -8.79 4.29 -8.14
CA HIS A 167 -9.01 3.03 -7.44
C HIS A 167 -9.40 1.91 -8.40
N LEU A 168 -8.72 0.77 -8.36
CA LEU A 168 -9.17 -0.40 -9.13
C LEU A 168 -10.38 -1.07 -8.45
N CYS A 169 -11.28 -1.64 -9.25
CA CYS A 169 -12.34 -2.50 -8.71
C CYS A 169 -11.69 -3.73 -8.03
N PRO A 170 -12.22 -4.22 -6.90
CA PRO A 170 -11.72 -5.47 -6.34
C PRO A 170 -11.96 -6.64 -7.28
N ASN A 171 -10.97 -7.52 -7.38
CA ASN A 171 -11.06 -8.75 -8.19
C ASN A 171 -10.83 -10.03 -7.37
N GLN A 172 -10.52 -9.88 -6.09
CA GLN A 172 -10.49 -10.97 -5.12
C GLN A 172 -11.63 -10.78 -4.13
N MET A 173 -12.33 -11.85 -3.80
CA MET A 173 -13.42 -11.84 -2.83
C MET A 173 -13.09 -12.81 -1.70
N MET A 174 -13.07 -12.30 -0.47
CA MET A 174 -12.96 -13.15 0.71
C MET A 174 -14.33 -13.78 1.00
N MET A 175 -14.35 -15.08 1.27
CA MET A 175 -15.56 -15.80 1.68
C MET A 175 -15.45 -16.22 3.13
N PHE A 176 -16.48 -15.92 3.92
CA PHE A 176 -16.57 -16.42 5.29
C PHE A 176 -17.10 -17.86 5.32
N PRO A 177 -16.66 -18.71 6.28
CA PRO A 177 -17.04 -20.12 6.34
C PRO A 177 -18.54 -20.41 6.44
N TRP A 178 -19.32 -19.43 6.89
CA TRP A 178 -20.77 -19.57 7.09
C TRP A 178 -21.61 -19.07 5.92
N GLN A 179 -20.98 -18.59 4.85
CA GLN A 179 -21.68 -18.10 3.66
C GLN A 179 -21.86 -19.24 2.67
N ALA A 180 -23.09 -19.40 2.16
CA ALA A 180 -23.32 -20.36 1.10
C ALA A 180 -22.96 -19.75 -0.26
N PRO A 181 -22.50 -20.55 -1.23
CA PRO A 181 -22.24 -20.08 -2.59
C PRO A 181 -23.44 -19.38 -3.24
N ALA A 182 -24.66 -19.82 -2.92
CA ALA A 182 -25.91 -19.21 -3.42
C ALA A 182 -26.10 -17.77 -2.92
N ASP A 183 -25.68 -17.46 -1.69
CA ASP A 183 -25.78 -16.11 -1.11
C ASP A 183 -24.73 -15.16 -1.72
N ILE A 184 -23.59 -15.71 -2.13
CA ILE A 184 -22.46 -14.94 -2.69
C ILE A 184 -22.62 -14.67 -4.19
N ALA A 185 -23.29 -15.55 -4.93
CA ALA A 185 -23.40 -15.43 -6.38
C ALA A 185 -23.98 -14.07 -6.85
N PRO A 186 -25.05 -13.51 -6.26
CA PRO A 186 -25.56 -12.19 -6.62
C PRO A 186 -24.56 -11.07 -6.35
N ILE A 187 -23.82 -11.15 -5.24
CA ILE A 187 -22.81 -10.16 -4.84
C ILE A 187 -21.66 -10.16 -5.85
N ARG A 188 -21.15 -11.35 -6.21
CA ARG A 188 -20.09 -11.49 -7.21
C ARG A 188 -20.52 -10.92 -8.56
N LEU A 189 -21.76 -11.20 -8.98
CA LEU A 189 -22.32 -10.64 -10.22
C LEU A 189 -22.37 -9.11 -10.16
N ALA A 190 -22.79 -8.52 -9.04
CA ALA A 190 -22.84 -7.07 -8.87
C ALA A 190 -21.44 -6.42 -8.94
N VAL A 191 -20.42 -7.04 -8.33
CA VAL A 191 -19.02 -6.57 -8.40
C VAL A 191 -18.49 -6.66 -9.84
N GLU A 192 -18.78 -7.74 -10.56
CA GLU A 192 -18.37 -7.92 -11.95
C GLU A 192 -19.04 -6.89 -12.88
N GLN A 193 -20.33 -6.64 -12.71
CA GLN A 193 -21.06 -5.60 -13.42
C GLN A 193 -20.47 -4.21 -13.16
N ALA A 194 -20.14 -3.91 -11.91
CA ALA A 194 -19.50 -2.65 -11.53
C ALA A 194 -18.12 -2.49 -12.18
N TYR A 195 -17.32 -3.55 -12.21
CA TYR A 195 -16.03 -3.57 -12.91
C TYR A 195 -16.20 -3.24 -14.40
N GLN A 196 -17.05 -3.99 -15.11
CA GLN A 196 -17.24 -3.81 -16.56
C GLN A 196 -17.73 -2.40 -16.92
N ARG A 197 -18.65 -1.84 -16.12
CA ARG A 197 -19.16 -0.47 -16.34
C ARG A 197 -18.08 0.58 -16.06
N THR A 198 -17.42 0.46 -14.92
CA THR A 198 -16.37 1.41 -14.52
C THR A 198 -15.21 1.43 -15.52
N GLU A 199 -14.76 0.28 -16.01
CA GLU A 199 -13.67 0.22 -16.99
C GLU A 199 -14.06 0.83 -18.34
N ARG A 200 -15.31 0.64 -18.80
CA ARG A 200 -15.82 1.32 -20.01
C ARG A 200 -15.83 2.84 -19.84
N ASP A 201 -16.29 3.33 -18.70
CA ASP A 201 -16.34 4.76 -18.40
C ASP A 201 -14.91 5.34 -18.30
N ARG A 202 -13.97 4.60 -17.71
CA ARG A 202 -12.56 5.00 -17.60
C ARG A 202 -11.84 5.05 -18.93
N GLN A 203 -12.05 4.06 -19.80
CA GLN A 203 -11.49 4.06 -21.15
C GLN A 203 -11.96 5.29 -21.94
N THR A 204 -13.26 5.63 -21.81
CA THR A 204 -13.83 6.83 -22.44
C THR A 204 -13.19 8.10 -21.89
N ALA A 205 -13.07 8.22 -20.56
CA ALA A 205 -12.44 9.36 -19.91
C ALA A 205 -10.94 9.49 -20.27
N LEU A 206 -10.23 8.38 -20.38
CA LEU A 206 -8.81 8.35 -20.75
C LEU A 206 -8.60 8.81 -22.20
N ALA A 207 -9.45 8.36 -23.13
CA ALA A 207 -9.45 8.84 -24.51
C ALA A 207 -9.69 10.35 -24.58
N GLN A 208 -10.61 10.89 -23.78
CA GLN A 208 -10.85 12.33 -23.69
C GLN A 208 -9.64 13.10 -23.14
N VAL A 209 -8.90 12.54 -22.17
CA VAL A 209 -7.63 13.13 -21.70
C VAL A 209 -6.60 13.17 -22.84
N HIS A 210 -6.48 12.09 -23.61
CA HIS A 210 -5.56 12.02 -24.74
C HIS A 210 -5.89 13.04 -25.84
N ASP A 211 -7.17 13.22 -26.16
CA ASP A 211 -7.58 14.22 -27.15
C ASP A 211 -7.31 15.66 -26.67
N ARG A 212 -7.46 15.92 -25.37
CA ARG A 212 -7.05 17.20 -24.77
C ARG A 212 -5.54 17.43 -24.86
N TRP A 213 -4.71 16.41 -24.67
CA TRP A 213 -3.26 16.56 -24.87
C TRP A 213 -2.88 16.95 -26.30
N ARG A 214 -3.55 16.37 -27.30
CA ARG A 214 -3.28 16.67 -28.72
C ARG A 214 -3.65 18.11 -29.09
N THR A 215 -4.68 18.66 -28.45
CA THR A 215 -5.20 20.01 -28.74
C THR A 215 -4.53 21.10 -27.91
N THR A 216 -3.92 20.75 -26.78
CA THR A 216 -3.16 21.69 -25.94
C THR A 216 -1.90 22.12 -26.69
N ARG A 217 -1.88 23.38 -27.16
CA ARG A 217 -0.68 23.95 -27.81
C ARG A 217 0.49 23.95 -26.84
N ARG A 218 1.47 23.08 -27.08
CA ARG A 218 2.77 23.18 -26.41
C ARG A 218 3.53 24.39 -26.96
N PRO A 219 4.26 25.13 -26.12
CA PRO A 219 5.17 26.16 -26.60
C PRO A 219 6.22 25.49 -27.50
N GLN A 220 6.00 25.57 -28.82
CA GLN A 220 6.95 25.11 -29.81
C GLN A 220 8.11 26.12 -29.84
N GLY A 221 9.32 25.65 -29.51
CA GLY A 221 10.55 26.18 -30.10
C GLY A 221 11.14 27.48 -29.55
N THR A 222 10.47 28.22 -28.67
CA THR A 222 11.10 29.32 -27.93
C THR A 222 10.49 29.41 -26.55
N ALA A 223 10.89 28.50 -25.64
CA ALA A 223 10.91 28.92 -24.25
C ALA A 223 11.73 30.21 -24.24
N THR A 224 11.11 31.34 -23.91
CA THR A 224 11.89 32.47 -23.39
C THR A 224 12.84 31.85 -22.37
N ALA A 225 14.14 32.17 -22.44
CA ALA A 225 15.17 31.54 -21.61
C ALA A 225 14.85 31.53 -20.09
N ASP A 226 13.82 32.29 -19.68
CA ASP A 226 13.30 32.44 -18.34
C ASP A 226 12.12 31.53 -17.95
N ALA A 227 11.52 30.72 -18.85
CA ALA A 227 10.42 29.83 -18.44
C ALA A 227 10.97 28.63 -17.64
N PRO A 228 10.52 28.38 -16.39
CA PRO A 228 11.05 27.29 -15.58
C PRO A 228 10.73 25.93 -16.22
N THR A 229 11.72 25.04 -16.25
CA THR A 229 11.54 23.67 -16.72
C THR A 229 10.52 22.95 -15.84
N HIS A 230 9.60 22.21 -16.45
CA HIS A 230 8.64 21.38 -15.72
C HIS A 230 8.94 19.90 -15.95
N LEU A 231 9.41 19.25 -14.89
CA LEU A 231 9.79 17.84 -14.86
C LEU A 231 8.61 16.97 -14.44
N LEU A 232 8.27 15.97 -15.25
CA LEU A 232 7.34 14.90 -14.89
C LEU A 232 8.12 13.67 -14.41
N ILE A 233 7.78 13.13 -13.24
CA ILE A 233 8.36 11.90 -12.71
C ILE A 233 7.27 10.83 -12.67
N LEU A 234 7.45 9.73 -13.39
CA LEU A 234 6.48 8.64 -13.50
C LEU A 234 7.05 7.33 -12.97
N ALA A 235 6.24 6.59 -12.23
CA ALA A 235 6.55 5.24 -11.80
C ALA A 235 5.29 4.38 -11.71
N LEU A 236 5.43 3.07 -11.93
CA LEU A 236 4.32 2.10 -11.81
C LEU A 236 4.51 1.10 -10.66
N HIS A 237 5.61 1.22 -9.92
CA HIS A 237 5.90 0.31 -8.81
C HIS A 237 5.60 1.00 -7.49
N ALA A 238 4.79 0.35 -6.67
CA ALA A 238 4.45 0.82 -5.33
C ALA A 238 5.45 0.27 -4.31
N VAL A 239 6.67 0.80 -4.34
CA VAL A 239 7.77 0.42 -3.44
C VAL A 239 8.52 1.65 -2.95
N ASP A 240 8.98 1.59 -1.70
CA ASP A 240 9.60 2.71 -1.00
C ASP A 240 10.82 3.26 -1.75
N GLU A 241 11.67 2.40 -2.31
CA GLU A 241 12.86 2.80 -3.08
C GLU A 241 12.52 3.73 -4.25
N VAL A 242 11.43 3.43 -4.96
CA VAL A 242 10.95 4.21 -6.11
C VAL A 242 10.34 5.53 -5.64
N TRP A 243 9.60 5.52 -4.52
CA TRP A 243 9.04 6.73 -3.94
C TRP A 243 10.12 7.68 -3.43
N CYS A 244 11.11 7.17 -2.69
CA CYS A 244 12.25 7.94 -2.21
C CYS A 244 13.04 8.54 -3.39
N THR A 245 13.23 7.77 -4.46
CA THR A 245 13.90 8.28 -5.67
C THR A 245 13.08 9.37 -6.35
N ALA A 246 11.76 9.20 -6.47
CA ALA A 246 10.87 10.21 -7.03
C ALA A 246 10.89 11.51 -6.21
N ASP A 247 10.82 11.42 -4.88
CA ASP A 247 10.87 12.56 -3.98
C ASP A 247 12.22 13.28 -4.04
N ALA A 248 13.32 12.53 -4.10
CA ALA A 248 14.66 13.11 -4.24
C ALA A 248 14.83 13.83 -5.59
N LEU A 249 14.31 13.27 -6.68
CA LEU A 249 14.34 13.91 -8.01
C LEU A 249 13.48 15.18 -8.04
N ALA A 250 12.30 15.15 -7.44
CA ALA A 250 11.45 16.34 -7.33
C ALA A 250 12.13 17.43 -6.49
N SER A 251 12.74 17.07 -5.36
CA SER A 251 13.52 17.98 -4.53
C SER A 251 14.72 18.58 -5.28
N ALA A 252 15.44 17.76 -6.04
CA ALA A 252 16.55 18.21 -6.88
C ALA A 252 16.08 19.18 -7.98
N ALA A 253 14.95 18.90 -8.62
CA ALA A 253 14.34 19.79 -9.61
C ALA A 253 14.02 21.17 -8.98
N THR A 254 13.42 21.20 -7.80
CA THR A 254 13.16 22.47 -7.08
C THR A 254 14.45 23.24 -6.78
N LYS A 255 15.53 22.57 -6.37
CA LYS A 255 16.84 23.21 -6.14
C LYS A 255 17.46 23.80 -7.42
N LEU A 256 17.13 23.25 -8.58
CA LEU A 256 17.52 23.76 -9.90
C LEU A 256 16.59 24.87 -10.43
N GLY A 257 15.60 25.30 -9.64
CA GLY A 257 14.59 26.27 -10.07
C GLY A 257 13.55 25.68 -11.03
N TRP A 258 13.45 24.36 -11.12
CA TRP A 258 12.47 23.66 -11.93
C TRP A 258 11.22 23.35 -11.12
N GLN A 259 10.11 23.15 -11.82
CA GLN A 259 8.87 22.62 -11.27
C GLN A 259 8.85 21.11 -11.47
N ALA A 260 8.19 20.38 -10.56
CA ALA A 260 8.10 18.93 -10.65
C ALA A 260 6.67 18.44 -10.38
N THR A 261 6.20 17.49 -11.18
CA THR A 261 4.97 16.74 -10.91
C THR A 261 5.32 15.27 -10.80
N ILE A 262 4.94 14.65 -9.69
CA ILE A 262 5.10 13.21 -9.47
C ILE A 262 3.78 12.50 -9.79
N ALA A 263 3.84 11.48 -10.65
CA ALA A 263 2.73 10.59 -10.95
C ALA A 263 3.18 9.13 -10.77
N ASP A 264 3.45 8.76 -9.52
CA ASP A 264 3.75 7.42 -9.04
C ASP A 264 2.53 6.75 -8.39
N ILE A 265 2.72 5.57 -7.78
CA ILE A 265 1.67 4.81 -7.10
C ILE A 265 1.96 4.76 -5.60
N ARG A 266 1.33 5.62 -4.79
CA ARG A 266 1.49 5.67 -3.32
C ARG A 266 0.28 5.16 -2.57
N SER A 267 -0.90 5.41 -3.13
CA SER A 267 -2.19 5.07 -2.54
C SER A 267 -3.01 4.23 -3.51
N PRO A 268 -4.12 3.62 -3.06
CA PRO A 268 -4.99 2.91 -3.99
C PRO A 268 -5.66 3.84 -5.01
N GLY A 269 -5.71 5.15 -4.72
CA GLY A 269 -6.17 6.20 -5.63
C GLY A 269 -5.19 6.55 -6.75
N ASP A 270 -4.04 5.87 -6.83
CA ASP A 270 -3.04 6.07 -7.88
C ASP A 270 -2.91 4.89 -8.85
N MET A 271 -3.65 3.80 -8.63
CA MET A 271 -3.45 2.51 -9.30
C MET A 271 -3.86 2.51 -10.77
N HIS A 272 -5.03 3.06 -11.09
CA HIS A 272 -5.53 3.13 -12.47
C HIS A 272 -4.87 4.29 -13.22
N SER A 273 -4.51 4.06 -14.49
CA SER A 273 -3.78 5.04 -15.30
C SER A 273 -4.51 6.35 -15.52
N LEU A 274 -5.85 6.32 -15.56
CA LEU A 274 -6.67 7.55 -15.63
C LEU A 274 -6.31 8.58 -14.55
N ALA A 275 -6.10 8.18 -13.29
CA ALA A 275 -5.74 9.13 -12.24
C ALA A 275 -4.37 9.76 -12.49
N ARG A 276 -3.40 8.97 -12.96
CA ARG A 276 -2.06 9.47 -13.33
C ARG A 276 -2.13 10.37 -14.56
N ALA A 277 -2.90 10.00 -15.58
CA ALA A 277 -3.11 10.81 -16.78
C ALA A 277 -3.78 12.15 -16.45
N LEU A 278 -4.79 12.16 -15.59
CA LEU A 278 -5.40 13.39 -15.08
C LEU A 278 -4.37 14.23 -14.32
N ARG A 279 -3.56 13.63 -13.44
CA ARG A 279 -2.50 14.34 -12.71
C ARG A 279 -1.45 14.97 -13.64
N VAL A 280 -1.09 14.28 -14.72
CA VAL A 280 -0.17 14.81 -15.75
C VAL A 280 -0.82 15.97 -16.51
N HIS A 281 -2.09 15.82 -16.90
CA HIS A 281 -2.81 16.83 -17.67
C HIS A 281 -3.11 18.09 -16.87
N ASP A 282 -3.64 17.92 -15.67
CA ASP A 282 -4.16 18.98 -14.79
C ASP A 282 -3.07 19.53 -13.86
N SER A 283 -1.80 19.27 -14.19
CA SER A 283 -0.65 19.76 -13.43
C SER A 283 -0.70 21.29 -13.30
N PRO A 284 -0.59 21.84 -12.08
CA PRO A 284 -0.66 23.30 -11.85
C PRO A 284 0.51 24.06 -12.50
N HIS A 285 1.57 23.33 -12.86
CA HIS A 285 2.77 23.81 -13.52
C HIS A 285 2.64 23.91 -15.05
N GLY A 286 1.48 23.52 -15.59
CA GLY A 286 1.26 23.42 -17.04
C GLY A 286 1.82 22.11 -17.62
N PRO A 287 2.02 22.06 -18.96
CA PRO A 287 2.49 20.86 -19.63
C PRO A 287 3.98 20.60 -19.36
N ALA A 288 4.30 19.36 -18.97
CA ALA A 288 5.68 18.96 -18.72
C ALA A 288 6.56 19.10 -19.98
N THR A 289 7.77 19.58 -19.77
CA THR A 289 8.78 19.78 -20.82
C THR A 289 9.80 18.65 -20.90
N LEU A 290 9.92 17.85 -19.83
CA LEU A 290 10.78 16.68 -19.72
C LEU A 290 10.11 15.64 -18.80
N SER A 291 10.40 14.36 -19.02
CA SER A 291 9.97 13.29 -18.13
C SER A 291 11.10 12.34 -17.73
N ILE A 292 11.03 11.85 -16.50
CA ILE A 292 11.86 10.74 -15.99
C ILE A 292 10.92 9.58 -15.64
N LEU A 293 11.25 8.40 -16.15
CA LEU A 293 10.54 7.15 -15.86
C LEU A 293 11.36 6.32 -14.89
N LEU A 294 10.81 6.00 -13.73
CA LEU A 294 11.48 5.19 -12.71
C LEU A 294 11.09 3.72 -12.86
N ASP A 295 12.07 2.87 -13.16
CA ASP A 295 11.92 1.41 -13.32
C ASP A 295 10.83 0.99 -14.30
N VAL A 296 10.50 1.87 -15.24
CA VAL A 296 9.55 1.63 -16.31
C VAL A 296 10.06 2.26 -17.61
N VAL A 297 9.59 1.75 -18.73
CA VAL A 297 9.89 2.28 -20.07
C VAL A 297 8.68 2.95 -20.67
N ARG A 298 8.89 3.78 -21.71
CA ARG A 298 7.83 4.56 -22.36
C ARG A 298 6.63 3.71 -22.78
N GLU A 299 6.87 2.52 -23.34
CA GLU A 299 5.81 1.59 -23.76
C GLU A 299 4.81 1.28 -22.63
N GLN A 300 5.29 1.16 -21.39
CA GLN A 300 4.47 0.80 -20.22
C GLN A 300 3.62 1.96 -19.69
N VAL A 301 3.95 3.20 -20.06
CA VAL A 301 3.28 4.42 -19.61
C VAL A 301 2.71 5.22 -20.78
N ALA A 302 2.56 4.61 -21.96
CA ALA A 302 2.10 5.28 -23.17
C ALA A 302 0.67 5.84 -23.05
N ASP A 303 -0.12 5.31 -22.11
CA ASP A 303 -1.46 5.77 -21.76
C ASP A 303 -1.47 6.97 -20.78
N VAL A 304 -0.34 7.27 -20.14
CA VAL A 304 -0.19 8.38 -19.18
C VAL A 304 0.74 9.47 -19.71
N LEU A 305 1.68 9.12 -20.61
CA LEU A 305 2.72 10.00 -21.10
C LEU A 305 2.54 10.32 -22.60
N PRO A 306 2.31 11.58 -22.96
CA PRO A 306 2.32 12.02 -24.34
C PRO A 306 3.64 11.71 -25.06
N ALA A 307 3.54 11.23 -26.31
CA ALA A 307 4.68 10.75 -27.09
C ALA A 307 5.75 11.81 -27.37
N GLU A 308 5.37 13.09 -27.42
CA GLU A 308 6.26 14.19 -27.79
C GLU A 308 7.04 14.75 -26.60
N ILE A 309 6.74 14.32 -25.36
CA ILE A 309 7.52 14.74 -24.19
C ILE A 309 8.85 13.98 -24.20
N PRO A 310 10.00 14.68 -24.19
CA PRO A 310 11.31 14.04 -24.04
C PRO A 310 11.37 13.20 -22.75
N THR A 311 12.00 12.03 -22.82
CA THR A 311 11.96 11.07 -21.73
C THR A 311 13.31 10.44 -21.47
N VAL A 312 13.67 10.33 -20.20
CA VAL A 312 14.79 9.53 -19.70
C VAL A 312 14.24 8.33 -18.91
N CYS A 313 14.72 7.13 -19.22
CA CYS A 313 14.41 5.94 -18.42
C CYS A 313 15.48 5.79 -17.33
N TRP A 314 15.09 5.92 -16.07
CA TRP A 314 15.95 5.70 -14.90
C TRP A 314 15.69 4.30 -14.34
N LEU A 315 16.62 3.38 -14.61
CA LEU A 315 16.46 1.95 -14.35
C LEU A 315 17.41 1.48 -13.23
N SER A 316 16.83 0.83 -12.23
CA SER A 316 17.50 0.19 -11.10
C SER A 316 17.68 -1.31 -11.34
N HIS A 317 17.98 -2.08 -10.28
CA HIS A 317 18.23 -3.53 -10.32
C HIS A 317 17.01 -4.36 -10.76
N ARG A 318 15.84 -3.75 -10.95
CA ARG A 318 14.58 -4.44 -11.26
C ARG A 318 14.31 -4.70 -12.74
N ALA A 319 15.30 -4.54 -13.61
CA ALA A 319 15.07 -4.39 -15.04
C ALA A 319 15.21 -5.69 -15.87
N ASP A 320 14.07 -6.35 -16.11
CA ASP A 320 13.76 -7.02 -17.39
C ASP A 320 13.35 -5.99 -18.48
N ALA A 321 13.53 -4.69 -18.17
CA ALA A 321 13.05 -3.58 -18.98
C ALA A 321 14.10 -3.07 -19.98
N PHE A 322 15.39 -3.41 -19.82
CA PHE A 322 16.47 -2.90 -20.68
C PHE A 322 16.22 -3.16 -22.17
N HIS A 323 15.80 -4.38 -22.51
CA HIS A 323 15.50 -4.76 -23.90
C HIS A 323 14.32 -4.00 -24.51
N ARG A 324 13.50 -3.34 -23.69
CA ARG A 324 12.33 -2.56 -24.13
C ARG A 324 12.63 -1.07 -24.27
N ALA A 325 13.77 -0.58 -23.75
CA ALA A 325 14.19 0.81 -23.89
C ALA A 325 14.79 1.05 -25.29
N ARG A 326 13.97 1.53 -26.24
CA ARG A 326 14.37 1.55 -27.66
C ARG A 326 15.21 2.76 -28.03
N GLN A 327 14.76 3.97 -27.72
CA GLN A 327 15.37 5.22 -28.24
C GLN A 327 15.71 6.23 -27.15
N GLU A 328 15.14 6.07 -25.96
CA GLU A 328 15.31 6.97 -24.83
C GLU A 328 16.74 6.92 -24.28
N PRO A 329 17.28 8.03 -23.76
CA PRO A 329 18.39 8.00 -22.81
C PRO A 329 18.04 7.14 -21.60
N VAL A 330 19.03 6.40 -21.11
CA VAL A 330 18.92 5.49 -19.98
C VAL A 330 19.89 5.92 -18.89
N ALA A 331 19.37 6.23 -17.71
CA ALA A 331 20.15 6.38 -16.50
C ALA A 331 20.07 5.07 -15.69
N VAL A 332 21.19 4.58 -15.16
CA VAL A 332 21.22 3.39 -14.30
C VAL A 332 21.82 3.69 -12.94
N THR A 333 21.33 3.00 -11.90
CA THR A 333 21.73 3.29 -10.51
C THR A 333 23.09 2.74 -10.11
N ALA A 334 23.73 1.91 -10.94
CA ALA A 334 25.03 1.32 -10.60
C ALA A 334 25.85 0.93 -11.84
N PRO A 335 27.19 0.89 -11.74
CA PRO A 335 28.07 0.49 -12.85
C PRO A 335 27.79 -0.93 -13.39
N GLU A 336 27.43 -1.88 -12.53
CA GLU A 336 27.06 -3.24 -12.92
C GLU A 336 25.81 -3.27 -13.80
N LEU A 337 24.86 -2.37 -13.55
CA LEU A 337 23.66 -2.22 -14.39
C LEU A 337 23.99 -1.59 -15.74
N ALA A 338 25.02 -0.75 -15.82
CA ALA A 338 25.48 -0.23 -17.09
C ALA A 338 26.04 -1.35 -17.98
N ALA A 339 26.79 -2.31 -17.41
CA ALA A 339 27.25 -3.48 -18.15
C ALA A 339 26.07 -4.32 -18.66
N THR A 340 25.04 -4.54 -17.82
CA THR A 340 23.81 -5.25 -18.22
C THR A 340 23.06 -4.51 -19.33
N ALA A 341 22.92 -3.18 -19.24
CA ALA A 341 22.26 -2.37 -20.26
C ALA A 341 23.00 -2.42 -21.60
N LEU A 342 24.33 -2.38 -21.59
CA LEU A 342 25.16 -2.53 -22.79
C LEU A 342 24.98 -3.92 -23.41
N ALA A 343 25.00 -4.98 -22.59
CA ALA A 343 24.74 -6.34 -23.04
C ALA A 343 23.33 -6.52 -23.61
N ALA A 344 22.36 -5.74 -23.12
CA ALA A 344 20.99 -5.69 -23.64
C ALA A 344 20.83 -4.89 -24.94
N GLY A 345 21.91 -4.28 -25.46
CA GLY A 345 21.93 -3.56 -26.73
C GLY A 345 21.72 -2.05 -26.63
N ILE A 346 21.79 -1.47 -25.42
CA ILE A 346 21.71 -0.01 -25.25
C ILE A 346 23.05 0.63 -25.68
N ASP A 347 22.99 1.63 -26.57
CA ASP A 347 24.17 2.39 -26.99
C ASP A 347 24.78 3.15 -25.79
N GLN A 348 26.10 3.02 -25.61
CA GLN A 348 26.87 3.72 -24.59
C GLN A 348 26.61 5.24 -24.58
N LYS A 349 26.38 5.87 -25.74
CA LYS A 349 26.11 7.32 -25.83
C LYS A 349 24.79 7.73 -25.19
N ARG A 350 23.86 6.78 -25.02
CA ARG A 350 22.55 6.99 -24.39
C ARG A 350 22.54 6.59 -22.93
N LEU A 351 23.64 6.02 -22.43
CA LEU A 351 23.72 5.45 -21.09
C LEU A 351 24.46 6.39 -20.14
N SER A 352 23.92 6.57 -18.94
CA SER A 352 24.57 7.31 -17.85
C SER A 352 24.44 6.53 -16.55
N VAL A 353 25.49 6.52 -15.73
CA VAL A 353 25.44 5.93 -14.39
C VAL A 353 25.14 7.03 -13.39
N CYS A 354 23.95 6.98 -12.79
CA CYS A 354 23.44 7.93 -11.82
C CYS A 354 23.12 7.17 -10.52
N PRO A 355 24.06 7.04 -9.58
CA PRO A 355 23.82 6.32 -8.34
C PRO A 355 22.63 6.92 -7.58
N PRO A 356 21.90 6.10 -6.79
CA PRO A 356 20.79 6.61 -6.01
C PRO A 356 21.31 7.68 -5.06
N PRO A 357 20.48 8.69 -4.73
CA PRO A 357 20.84 9.66 -3.71
C PRO A 357 21.20 8.89 -2.44
N CYS A 358 22.35 9.20 -1.83
CA CYS A 358 22.65 8.69 -0.50
C CYS A 358 21.47 9.12 0.39
N LEU A 359 20.73 8.14 0.93
CA LEU A 359 19.60 8.40 1.82
C LEU A 359 20.11 9.33 2.91
N THR A 360 19.71 10.60 2.83
CA THR A 360 20.06 11.57 3.87
C THR A 360 19.14 11.23 5.03
N PRO A 361 19.65 10.98 6.24
CA PRO A 361 18.79 10.68 7.39
C PRO A 361 17.76 11.80 7.50
N VAL A 362 16.48 11.43 7.45
CA VAL A 362 15.38 12.34 7.73
C VAL A 362 15.61 12.84 9.14
N ALA A 363 15.74 14.15 9.33
CA ALA A 363 15.72 14.71 10.67
C ALA A 363 14.38 14.29 11.30
N PRO A 364 14.37 13.55 12.41
CA PRO A 364 13.13 13.02 12.95
C PRO A 364 12.26 14.18 13.43
N ASP A 365 11.15 14.43 12.73
CA ASP A 365 10.09 15.38 13.13
C ASP A 365 9.22 14.84 14.29
N SER A 366 9.70 13.82 15.00
CA SER A 366 9.06 13.28 16.18
C SER A 366 10.12 13.11 17.26
N VAL A 367 9.85 13.62 18.46
CA VAL A 367 10.56 13.24 19.68
C VAL A 367 10.68 11.72 19.68
N GLU A 368 11.88 11.23 19.42
CA GLU A 368 12.20 9.82 19.51
C GLU A 368 11.78 9.38 20.91
N HIS A 369 10.73 8.58 20.98
CA HIS A 369 10.62 7.68 22.11
C HIS A 369 11.87 6.83 22.01
N GLU A 370 12.73 6.89 23.02
CA GLU A 370 13.87 5.98 23.18
C GLU A 370 13.42 4.59 22.74
N ARG A 371 13.84 4.18 21.54
CA ARG A 371 13.66 2.81 21.11
C ARG A 371 14.74 2.04 21.84
N PRO A 372 14.41 1.09 22.73
CA PRO A 372 15.39 0.40 23.55
C PRO A 372 16.25 -0.60 22.75
N VAL A 373 16.21 -0.57 21.42
CA VAL A 373 16.89 -1.55 20.56
C VAL A 373 17.34 -0.86 19.26
N ASP A 374 18.66 -0.80 19.06
CA ASP A 374 19.24 -0.56 17.74
C ASP A 374 19.14 -1.86 16.93
N VAL A 375 18.31 -1.85 15.89
CA VAL A 375 18.10 -3.02 15.03
C VAL A 375 19.23 -3.10 14.00
N VAL A 376 20.08 -4.13 14.11
CA VAL A 376 20.95 -4.57 13.02
C VAL A 376 20.12 -5.38 12.03
N MET A 377 19.94 -4.86 10.81
CA MET A 377 19.32 -5.61 9.72
C MET A 377 20.36 -6.52 9.05
N ILE A 378 20.18 -7.83 9.22
CA ILE A 378 20.92 -8.85 8.47
C ILE A 378 20.05 -9.21 7.27
N THR A 379 20.51 -8.91 6.06
CA THR A 379 19.80 -9.23 4.82
C THR A 379 20.35 -10.50 4.19
N ASP A 380 19.47 -11.45 3.84
CA ASP A 380 19.78 -12.76 3.22
C ASP A 380 20.29 -12.70 1.76
N THR A 381 20.85 -11.57 1.32
CA THR A 381 21.42 -11.43 -0.02
C THR A 381 22.90 -11.08 0.08
N GLY A 382 23.75 -11.99 -0.43
CA GLY A 382 25.21 -11.98 -0.26
C GLY A 382 25.95 -10.73 -0.77
N PRO A 383 27.30 -10.67 -0.60
CA PRO A 383 28.19 -11.80 -0.39
C PRO A 383 28.49 -12.12 1.08
N ILE A 384 28.68 -13.41 1.37
CA ILE A 384 29.09 -14.00 2.67
C ILE A 384 30.51 -13.57 3.10
N ASP A 385 31.16 -12.72 2.30
CA ASP A 385 32.52 -12.26 2.59
C ASP A 385 32.49 -11.04 3.52
N ALA A 386 32.96 -11.24 4.75
CA ALA A 386 33.07 -10.18 5.76
C ALA A 386 33.86 -8.95 5.26
N ALA A 387 34.72 -9.14 4.25
CA ALA A 387 35.46 -8.06 3.60
C ALA A 387 34.58 -7.04 2.85
N ALA A 388 33.36 -7.42 2.43
CA ALA A 388 32.46 -6.57 1.66
C ALA A 388 31.53 -5.69 2.53
N LEU A 389 31.31 -6.06 3.79
CA LEU A 389 30.30 -5.44 4.67
C LEU A 389 30.86 -4.87 5.99
N ALA A 390 32.13 -5.11 6.34
CA ALA A 390 32.61 -4.73 7.67
C ALA A 390 32.97 -3.22 7.80
N PRO A 391 32.50 -2.54 8.86
CA PRO A 391 33.27 -1.45 9.46
C PRO A 391 34.65 -1.97 9.88
N ARG A 392 35.68 -1.12 9.83
CA ARG A 392 37.14 -1.44 9.85
C ARG A 392 37.70 -2.11 11.14
N LEU A 393 36.90 -2.82 11.93
CA LEU A 393 37.32 -3.45 13.18
C LEU A 393 37.45 -4.98 13.02
N PRO A 394 38.65 -5.56 13.23
CA PRO A 394 38.89 -7.01 13.11
C PRO A 394 37.98 -7.89 13.98
N SER A 395 37.55 -7.39 15.14
CA SER A 395 36.61 -8.07 16.05
C SER A 395 35.23 -8.26 15.42
N TYR A 396 34.71 -7.27 14.69
CA TYR A 396 33.43 -7.37 13.99
C TYR A 396 33.46 -8.41 12.87
N ALA A 397 34.56 -8.47 12.11
CA ALA A 397 34.74 -9.50 11.08
C ALA A 397 34.78 -10.92 11.67
N GLN A 398 35.37 -11.09 12.86
CA GLN A 398 35.41 -12.37 13.57
C GLN A 398 34.02 -12.78 14.10
N ILE A 399 33.28 -11.85 14.69
CA ILE A 399 31.90 -12.07 15.15
C ILE A 399 31.00 -12.43 13.95
N TRP A 400 31.07 -11.66 12.86
CA TRP A 400 30.29 -11.92 11.65
C TRP A 400 30.55 -13.32 11.09
N LYS A 401 31.82 -13.70 10.94
CA LYS A 401 32.19 -15.04 10.44
C LYS A 401 31.70 -16.14 11.37
N ALA A 402 31.83 -15.96 12.68
CA ALA A 402 31.37 -16.94 13.66
C ALA A 402 29.83 -17.11 13.64
N ALA A 403 29.08 -16.02 13.46
CA ALA A 403 27.62 -16.05 13.33
C ALA A 403 27.19 -16.74 12.03
N ALA A 404 27.82 -16.38 10.91
CA ALA A 404 27.54 -16.99 9.61
C ALA A 404 27.78 -18.51 9.63
N ASP A 405 28.87 -18.97 10.26
CA ASP A 405 29.13 -20.41 10.44
C ASP A 405 28.03 -21.11 11.25
N LEU A 406 27.59 -20.49 12.36
CA LEU A 406 26.62 -21.07 13.28
C LEU A 406 25.21 -21.12 12.65
N LEU A 407 24.82 -20.06 11.95
CA LEU A 407 23.55 -20.00 11.20
C LEU A 407 23.55 -20.98 10.04
N SER A 408 24.64 -21.08 9.27
CA SER A 408 24.74 -22.04 8.16
C SER A 408 24.58 -23.49 8.64
N ALA A 409 25.03 -23.80 9.86
CA ALA A 409 24.89 -25.14 10.43
C ALA A 409 23.47 -25.47 10.94
N GLN A 410 22.59 -24.47 11.10
CA GLN A 410 21.27 -24.62 11.72
C GLN A 410 20.13 -23.98 10.90
N ILE A 411 20.39 -23.66 9.63
CA ILE A 411 19.54 -22.79 8.80
C ILE A 411 18.12 -23.34 8.60
N GLU A 412 17.96 -24.67 8.59
CA GLU A 412 16.64 -25.33 8.44
C GLU A 412 15.82 -25.35 9.74
N THR A 413 16.45 -25.07 10.88
CA THR A 413 15.82 -25.15 12.22
C THR A 413 15.79 -23.82 12.96
N PHE A 414 16.30 -22.75 12.33
CA PHE A 414 16.44 -21.45 12.96
C PHE A 414 15.07 -20.79 13.18
N THR A 415 14.81 -20.39 14.42
CA THR A 415 13.64 -19.57 14.79
C THR A 415 14.10 -18.27 15.44
N THR A 416 13.25 -17.24 15.42
CA THR A 416 13.56 -15.92 16.00
C THR A 416 13.94 -16.01 17.48
N ASP A 417 13.33 -16.93 18.23
CA ASP A 417 13.61 -17.18 19.65
C ASP A 417 15.03 -17.73 19.91
N GLN A 418 15.73 -18.20 18.87
CA GLN A 418 17.09 -18.73 18.97
C GLN A 418 18.16 -17.67 18.65
N ALA A 419 17.76 -16.46 18.22
CA ALA A 419 18.69 -15.41 17.82
C ALA A 419 19.63 -14.99 18.97
N GLU A 420 19.10 -14.79 20.18
CA GLU A 420 19.91 -14.43 21.37
C GLU A 420 20.92 -15.53 21.74
N ALA A 421 20.51 -16.79 21.62
CA ALA A 421 21.38 -17.94 21.90
C ALA A 421 22.51 -18.08 20.87
N ILE A 422 22.22 -17.80 19.59
CA ILE A 422 23.24 -17.79 18.54
C ILE A 422 24.20 -16.61 18.71
N LEU A 423 23.71 -15.44 19.08
CA LEU A 423 24.54 -14.27 19.35
C LEU A 423 25.51 -14.55 20.51
N SER A 424 25.00 -15.07 21.63
CA SER A 424 25.83 -15.44 22.79
C SER A 424 26.93 -16.46 22.42
N ARG A 425 26.60 -17.49 21.64
CA ARG A 425 27.58 -18.47 21.14
C ARG A 425 28.58 -17.88 20.15
N THR A 426 28.16 -16.88 19.39
CA THR A 426 29.02 -16.17 18.45
C THR A 426 30.07 -15.37 19.21
N GLU A 427 29.68 -14.65 20.26
CA GLU A 427 30.60 -13.90 21.14
C GLU A 427 31.62 -14.83 21.82
N GLU A 428 31.16 -15.96 22.34
CA GLU A 428 32.03 -17.01 22.91
C GLU A 428 33.03 -17.55 21.88
N LYS A 429 32.55 -17.89 20.67
CA LYS A 429 33.38 -18.45 19.59
C LYS A 429 34.38 -17.41 19.05
N ALA A 430 33.99 -16.15 18.97
CA ALA A 430 34.83 -15.04 18.52
C ALA A 430 35.77 -14.50 19.62
N ARG A 431 35.55 -14.87 20.89
CA ARG A 431 36.24 -14.29 22.07
C ARG A 431 36.16 -12.75 22.10
N ALA A 432 35.04 -12.21 21.63
CA ALA A 432 34.77 -10.80 21.54
C ALA A 432 33.32 -10.56 21.98
N ARG A 433 33.12 -9.56 22.85
CA ARG A 433 31.81 -9.21 23.39
C ARG A 433 31.30 -7.93 22.73
N ILE A 434 30.02 -7.90 22.41
CA ILE A 434 29.31 -6.71 21.98
C ILE A 434 28.82 -6.03 23.28
N ASP A 435 29.61 -5.09 23.79
CA ASP A 435 29.17 -4.27 24.92
C ASP A 435 28.38 -3.06 24.39
N GLU A 436 27.22 -2.79 24.98
CA GLU A 436 26.45 -1.56 24.78
C GLU A 436 27.25 -0.35 25.32
N PRO A 437 27.26 0.82 24.65
CA PRO A 437 27.77 2.06 25.23
C PRO A 437 26.87 2.62 26.34
#